data_AF-A0A1Z5HEE0-F1
#
_entry.id   AF-A0A1Z5HEE0-F1
#
_cell.length_a   1.000
_cell.length_b   1.000
_cell.length_c   1.000
_cell.angle_alpha   90.00
_cell.angle_beta   90.00
_cell.angle_gamma   90.00
#
_symmetry.space_group_name_H-M   'P 1'
#
loop_
_entity.id
_entity.type
_entity.pdbx_description
1 polymer ?
#
loop_
_entity_poly.entity_id
_entity_poly.type
_entity_poly.pdbx_seq_one_letter_code
_entity_poly.pdbx_strand_id
1 'polypeptide(L)'
;MKFTEGELEFDFGDVIDVFKFDEKNSSAPNYHGLSHCMKGVDFIVEQPNVYFFVEIKDPSHSGASPERKIEFEEKALSGSLIKDLVQKYRDTFLYRWAENKLEKPIIYICLVTLESPLIPRLMEELRRQLPEGEDGPNWQHSIVKSAMIVNLDQWNKNFGSVAKVYRAHKNRS
;
A
#
# COMPACT_ATOMS: atom_id res chain seq x y z
N MET A 1 0.18 -12.80 -13.52
CA MET A 1 -0.47 -13.30 -12.27
C MET A 1 -1.54 -12.30 -11.87
N LYS A 2 -2.73 -12.74 -11.46
CA LYS A 2 -3.83 -11.83 -11.10
C LYS A 2 -4.04 -11.77 -9.59
N PHE A 3 -4.26 -10.57 -9.07
CA PHE A 3 -4.63 -10.32 -7.68
C PHE A 3 -5.81 -9.35 -7.64
N THR A 4 -6.71 -9.54 -6.68
CA THR A 4 -7.89 -8.69 -6.53
C THR A 4 -7.99 -8.20 -5.11
N GLU A 5 -8.18 -6.89 -4.95
CA GLU A 5 -8.53 -6.27 -3.67
C GLU A 5 -9.75 -5.37 -3.89
N GLY A 6 -10.88 -5.76 -3.29
CA GLY A 6 -12.17 -5.12 -3.53
C GLY A 6 -12.57 -5.17 -5.01
N GLU A 7 -12.66 -3.99 -5.64
CA GLU A 7 -13.01 -3.84 -7.07
C GLU A 7 -11.80 -3.61 -7.97
N LEU A 8 -10.60 -3.59 -7.41
CA LEU A 8 -9.37 -3.38 -8.17
C LEU A 8 -8.76 -4.73 -8.50
N GLU A 9 -8.50 -4.95 -9.79
CA GLU A 9 -7.78 -6.10 -10.30
C GLU A 9 -6.40 -5.64 -10.78
N PHE A 10 -5.38 -6.35 -10.30
CA PHE A 10 -3.98 -6.15 -10.62
C PHE A 10 -3.54 -7.31 -11.50
N ASP A 11 -3.10 -7.01 -12.71
CA ASP A 11 -2.50 -7.97 -13.63
C ASP A 11 -0.98 -7.80 -13.62
N PHE A 12 -0.32 -8.60 -12.79
CA PHE A 12 1.13 -8.62 -12.64
C PHE A 12 1.79 -9.34 -13.80
N GLY A 13 2.86 -8.74 -14.32
CA GLY A 13 3.80 -9.39 -15.24
C GLY A 13 4.68 -10.39 -14.50
N ASP A 14 5.98 -10.37 -14.81
CA ASP A 14 6.96 -11.25 -14.18
C ASP A 14 7.39 -10.71 -12.81
N VAL A 15 6.61 -11.06 -11.79
CA VAL A 15 6.95 -10.88 -10.37
C VAL A 15 7.33 -12.23 -9.76
N ILE A 16 8.15 -12.22 -8.71
CA ILE A 16 8.52 -13.45 -7.99
C ILE A 16 7.32 -13.95 -7.20
N ASP A 17 6.63 -13.05 -6.49
CA ASP A 17 5.46 -13.39 -5.69
C ASP A 17 4.54 -12.16 -5.52
N VAL A 18 3.26 -12.42 -5.28
CA VAL A 18 2.31 -11.43 -4.77
C VAL A 18 1.39 -12.10 -3.77
N PHE A 19 1.22 -11.48 -2.60
CA PHE A 19 0.40 -12.07 -1.55
C PHE A 19 -0.26 -11.03 -0.66
N LYS A 20 -1.49 -11.35 -0.25
CA LYS A 20 -2.24 -10.57 0.75
C LYS A 20 -1.49 -10.61 2.08
N PHE A 21 -1.34 -9.45 2.70
CA PHE A 21 -0.55 -9.26 3.92
C PHE A 21 -1.40 -8.86 5.12
N ASP A 22 -2.55 -8.22 4.89
CA ASP A 22 -3.56 -7.94 5.93
C ASP A 22 -4.54 -9.12 6.15
N GLU A 23 -4.09 -10.34 5.88
CA GLU A 23 -4.91 -11.56 5.90
C GLU A 23 -5.58 -11.76 7.27
N LYS A 24 -6.88 -12.01 7.25
CA LYS A 24 -7.73 -12.18 8.45
C LYS A 24 -8.10 -13.63 8.70
N ASN A 25 -8.01 -14.48 7.68
CA ASN A 25 -8.26 -15.90 7.79
C ASN A 25 -7.07 -16.59 8.46
N SER A 26 -7.26 -17.06 9.69
CA SER A 26 -6.21 -17.72 10.48
C SER A 26 -5.67 -19.01 9.87
N SER A 27 -6.35 -19.59 8.89
CA SER A 27 -5.92 -20.80 8.19
C SER A 27 -5.12 -20.49 6.90
N ALA A 28 -5.03 -19.23 6.49
CA ALA A 28 -4.28 -18.83 5.31
C ALA A 28 -2.76 -18.77 5.59
N PRO A 29 -1.90 -19.05 4.59
CA PRO A 29 -0.45 -19.14 4.78
C PRO A 29 0.19 -17.83 5.24
N ASN A 30 -0.40 -16.68 4.87
CA ASN A 30 0.11 -15.35 5.20
C ASN A 30 -0.65 -14.72 6.37
N TYR A 31 -1.22 -15.51 7.27
CA TYR A 31 -1.84 -14.98 8.49
C TYR A 31 -0.80 -14.72 9.58
N HIS A 32 -0.82 -13.52 10.18
CA HIS A 32 0.22 -13.10 11.13
C HIS A 32 -0.23 -13.14 12.60
N GLY A 33 -1.53 -13.31 12.90
CA GLY A 33 -2.04 -13.44 14.27
C GLY A 33 -2.08 -12.16 15.13
N LEU A 34 -1.47 -11.07 14.67
CA LEU A 34 -1.22 -9.86 15.48
C LEU A 34 -2.04 -8.63 15.07
N SER A 35 -3.09 -8.80 14.26
CA SER A 35 -3.94 -7.70 13.76
C SER A 35 -4.65 -6.87 14.84
N HIS A 36 -4.66 -7.35 16.09
CA HIS A 36 -5.22 -6.63 17.24
C HIS A 36 -4.31 -5.50 17.74
N CYS A 37 -3.00 -5.55 17.45
CA CYS A 37 -2.02 -4.58 17.93
C CYS A 37 -1.08 -4.04 16.84
N MET A 38 -1.00 -4.70 15.68
CA MET A 38 -0.20 -4.30 14.53
C MET A 38 -1.03 -4.37 13.25
N LYS A 39 -0.83 -3.44 12.31
CA LYS A 39 -1.58 -3.38 11.05
C LYS A 39 -0.65 -3.63 9.85
N GLY A 40 -0.96 -4.63 9.04
CA GLY A 40 -0.30 -4.83 7.74
C GLY A 40 -0.82 -3.90 6.66
N VAL A 41 -0.01 -3.65 5.63
CA VAL A 41 -0.50 -3.20 4.31
C VAL A 41 -1.38 -4.28 3.68
N ASP A 42 -2.18 -3.94 2.68
CA ASP A 42 -3.11 -4.90 2.07
C ASP A 42 -2.37 -6.07 1.38
N PHE A 43 -1.31 -5.79 0.64
CA PHE A 43 -0.49 -6.84 0.02
C PHE A 43 0.96 -6.41 -0.23
N ILE A 44 1.80 -7.42 -0.46
CA ILE A 44 3.21 -7.25 -0.82
C ILE A 44 3.45 -7.86 -2.20
N VAL A 45 4.25 -7.17 -3.01
CA VAL A 45 4.79 -7.69 -4.28
C VAL A 45 6.29 -7.89 -4.11
N GLU A 46 6.76 -9.08 -4.46
CA GLU A 46 8.19 -9.39 -4.50
C GLU A 46 8.70 -9.34 -5.93
N GLN A 47 9.65 -8.44 -6.19
CA GLN A 47 10.44 -8.43 -7.43
C GLN A 47 11.87 -8.90 -7.13
N PRO A 48 12.69 -9.20 -8.16
CA PRO A 48 14.08 -9.59 -7.95
C PRO A 48 14.90 -8.60 -7.09
N ASN A 49 14.66 -7.30 -7.26
CA ASN A 49 15.50 -6.25 -6.66
C ASN A 49 14.77 -5.31 -5.70
N VAL A 50 13.47 -5.51 -5.44
CA VAL A 50 12.66 -4.59 -4.63
C VAL A 50 11.43 -5.30 -4.06
N TYR A 51 10.99 -4.85 -2.90
CA TYR A 51 9.66 -5.13 -2.36
C TYR A 51 8.74 -3.93 -2.59
N PHE A 52 7.53 -4.20 -3.07
CA PHE A 52 6.45 -3.21 -3.01
C PHE A 52 5.53 -3.54 -1.86
N PHE A 53 5.44 -2.62 -0.91
CA PHE A 53 4.42 -2.66 0.14
C PHE A 53 3.26 -1.81 -0.37
N VAL A 54 2.09 -2.42 -0.56
CA VAL A 54 0.97 -1.76 -1.23
C VAL A 54 -0.23 -1.67 -0.30
N GLU A 55 -0.66 -0.44 -0.06
CA GLU A 55 -1.90 -0.10 0.63
C GLU A 55 -2.88 0.54 -0.36
N ILE A 56 -4.16 0.19 -0.26
CA ILE A 56 -5.23 0.69 -1.10
C ILE A 56 -6.22 1.49 -0.25
N LYS A 57 -6.58 2.66 -0.77
CA LYS A 57 -7.74 3.44 -0.35
C LYS A 57 -8.66 3.62 -1.56
N ASP A 58 -9.78 2.91 -1.56
CA ASP A 58 -10.79 2.97 -2.63
C ASP A 58 -12.07 3.71 -2.20
N PRO A 59 -12.05 5.04 -1.99
CA PRO A 59 -13.27 5.81 -1.76
C PRO A 59 -14.17 5.89 -3.01
N SER A 60 -13.68 5.46 -4.18
CA SER A 60 -14.44 5.44 -5.44
C SER A 60 -15.10 4.08 -5.73
N HIS A 61 -15.08 3.16 -4.76
CA HIS A 61 -15.73 1.86 -4.82
C HIS A 61 -17.21 2.00 -5.20
N SER A 62 -17.74 1.13 -6.05
CA SER A 62 -19.13 1.27 -6.55
C SER A 62 -20.20 1.13 -5.47
N GLY A 63 -19.87 0.44 -4.37
CA GLY A 63 -20.70 0.37 -3.17
C GLY A 63 -20.38 1.43 -2.09
N ALA A 64 -19.49 2.40 -2.37
CA ALA A 64 -19.19 3.47 -1.42
C ALA A 64 -20.37 4.42 -1.32
N SER A 65 -20.89 4.60 -0.10
CA SER A 65 -21.87 5.62 0.17
C SER A 65 -21.23 7.01 0.07
N PRO A 66 -22.01 8.09 -0.16
CA PRO A 66 -21.50 9.46 -0.12
C PRO A 66 -20.74 9.77 1.18
N GLU A 67 -21.20 9.21 2.30
CA GLU A 67 -20.59 9.37 3.63
C GLU A 67 -19.16 8.82 3.66
N ARG A 68 -18.88 7.70 2.98
CA ARG A 68 -17.52 7.12 2.95
C ARG A 68 -16.50 8.02 2.23
N LYS A 69 -16.95 8.79 1.23
CA LYS A 69 -16.09 9.78 0.57
C LYS A 69 -15.81 10.96 1.50
N ILE A 70 -16.83 11.44 2.21
CA ILE A 70 -16.70 12.50 3.22
C ILE A 70 -15.76 12.06 4.33
N GLU A 71 -15.93 10.85 4.88
CA GLU A 71 -15.04 10.29 5.91
C GLU A 71 -13.58 10.20 5.43
N PHE A 72 -13.37 9.82 4.16
CA PHE A 72 -12.03 9.79 3.59
C PHE A 72 -11.41 11.19 3.51
N GLU A 73 -12.18 12.18 3.04
CA GLU A 73 -11.74 13.58 2.99
C GLU A 73 -11.46 14.16 4.38
N GLU A 74 -12.31 13.88 5.37
CA GLU A 74 -12.11 14.29 6.77
C GLU A 74 -10.84 13.67 7.37
N LYS A 75 -10.60 12.37 7.11
CA LYS A 75 -9.36 11.69 7.52
C LYS A 75 -8.13 12.27 6.83
N ALA A 76 -8.23 12.62 5.55
CA ALA A 76 -7.15 13.26 4.81
C ALA A 76 -6.84 14.66 5.38
N LEU A 77 -7.87 15.47 5.64
CA LEU A 77 -7.69 16.83 6.15
C LEU A 77 -7.17 16.88 7.59
N SER A 78 -7.64 15.98 8.45
CA SER A 78 -7.23 15.88 9.86
C SER A 78 -5.84 15.26 10.08
N GLY A 79 -5.21 14.74 9.04
CA GLY A 79 -3.94 13.99 9.12
C GLY A 79 -4.08 12.58 9.70
N SER A 80 -5.30 12.15 10.05
CA SER A 80 -5.56 10.77 10.52
C SER A 80 -5.19 9.73 9.46
N LEU A 81 -5.44 10.04 8.18
CA LEU A 81 -5.06 9.16 7.07
C LEU A 81 -3.56 8.89 7.06
N ILE A 82 -2.73 9.93 7.18
CA ILE A 82 -1.28 9.78 7.17
C ILE A 82 -0.80 8.97 8.38
N LYS A 83 -1.35 9.21 9.57
CA LYS A 83 -1.04 8.41 10.77
C LYS A 83 -1.32 6.92 10.54
N ASP A 84 -2.46 6.59 9.94
CA ASP A 84 -2.82 5.21 9.61
C ASP A 84 -1.85 4.59 8.58
N LEU A 85 -1.48 5.34 7.53
CA LEU A 85 -0.55 4.86 6.49
C LEU A 85 0.87 4.63 7.06
N VAL A 86 1.37 5.57 7.87
CA VAL A 86 2.67 5.44 8.54
C VAL A 86 2.68 4.26 9.51
N GLN A 87 1.60 4.06 10.27
CA GLN A 87 1.46 2.89 11.15
C GLN A 87 1.54 1.59 10.34
N LYS A 88 0.71 1.46 9.29
CA LYS A 88 0.70 0.27 8.44
C LYS A 88 2.06 -0.04 7.83
N TYR A 89 2.77 0.98 7.38
CA TYR A 89 4.14 0.82 6.88
C TYR A 89 5.09 0.27 7.95
N ARG A 90 5.14 0.93 9.12
CA ARG A 90 6.08 0.58 10.20
C ARG A 90 5.81 -0.82 10.75
N ASP A 91 4.55 -1.15 10.95
CA ASP A 91 4.15 -2.48 11.43
C ASP A 91 4.49 -3.55 10.38
N THR A 92 4.23 -3.30 9.09
CA THR A 92 4.65 -4.19 7.99
C THR A 92 6.16 -4.39 7.96
N PHE A 93 6.93 -3.31 8.09
CA PHE A 93 8.38 -3.39 8.19
C PHE A 93 8.82 -4.28 9.36
N LEU A 94 8.22 -4.11 10.55
CA LEU A 94 8.53 -4.92 11.72
C LEU A 94 8.18 -6.40 11.53
N TYR A 95 7.05 -6.72 10.90
CA TYR A 95 6.72 -8.10 10.53
C TYR A 95 7.81 -8.71 9.63
N ARG A 96 8.12 -8.02 8.52
CA ARG A 96 9.11 -8.53 7.55
C ARG A 96 10.51 -8.61 8.14
N TRP A 97 10.86 -7.70 9.05
CA TRP A 97 12.11 -7.78 9.82
C TRP A 97 12.14 -9.05 10.68
N ALA A 98 11.09 -9.31 11.45
CA ALA A 98 10.99 -10.49 12.30
C ALA A 98 10.96 -11.80 11.50
N GLU A 99 10.44 -11.77 10.27
CA GLU A 99 10.44 -12.89 9.33
C GLU A 99 11.78 -13.07 8.58
N ASN A 100 12.75 -12.18 8.78
CA ASN A 100 14.01 -12.13 8.03
C ASN A 100 13.80 -12.02 6.50
N LYS A 101 12.90 -11.12 6.10
CA LYS A 101 12.43 -10.88 4.72
C LYS A 101 12.59 -9.43 4.27
N LEU A 102 13.72 -8.81 4.64
CA LEU A 102 14.08 -7.43 4.31
C LEU A 102 15.41 -7.33 3.57
N GLU A 103 15.69 -8.30 2.71
CA GLU A 103 16.93 -8.38 1.93
C GLU A 103 16.94 -7.47 0.69
N LYS A 104 15.80 -6.84 0.36
CA LYS A 104 15.64 -5.94 -0.78
C LYS A 104 15.14 -4.56 -0.31
N PRO A 105 15.49 -3.49 -1.03
CA PRO A 105 14.89 -2.18 -0.80
C PRO A 105 13.36 -2.22 -0.87
N ILE A 106 12.70 -1.37 -0.08
CA ILE A 106 11.24 -1.27 -0.02
C ILE A 106 10.77 0.02 -0.69
N ILE A 107 9.81 -0.08 -1.61
CA ILE A 107 9.03 1.05 -2.08
C ILE A 107 7.61 0.90 -1.52
N TYR A 108 7.18 1.89 -0.72
CA TYR A 108 5.84 1.93 -0.15
C TYR A 108 4.90 2.74 -1.05
N ILE A 109 3.81 2.10 -1.49
CA ILE A 109 2.85 2.68 -2.42
C ILE A 109 1.47 2.66 -1.78
N CYS A 110 0.88 3.84 -1.59
CA CYS A 110 -0.53 3.99 -1.25
C CYS A 110 -1.31 4.35 -2.51
N LEU A 111 -2.12 3.42 -3.01
CA LEU A 111 -3.00 3.63 -4.14
C LEU A 111 -4.33 4.24 -3.66
N VAL A 112 -4.65 5.46 -4.10
CA VAL A 112 -5.89 6.17 -3.78
C VAL A 112 -6.72 6.32 -5.04
N THR A 113 -7.94 5.81 -5.08
CA THR A 113 -8.78 5.82 -6.30
C THR A 113 -9.55 7.12 -6.55
N LEU A 114 -9.24 8.18 -5.82
CA LEU A 114 -9.89 9.48 -5.92
C LEU A 114 -8.89 10.50 -6.44
N GLU A 115 -9.29 11.21 -7.50
CA GLU A 115 -8.63 12.45 -7.89
C GLU A 115 -8.87 13.48 -6.79
N SER A 116 -7.83 13.77 -6.01
CA SER A 116 -7.92 14.73 -4.91
C SER A 116 -6.80 15.76 -5.02
N PRO A 117 -7.11 17.07 -4.96
CA PRO A 117 -6.08 18.11 -4.87
C PRO A 117 -5.26 17.99 -3.57
N LEU A 118 -5.67 17.13 -2.63
CA LEU A 118 -4.95 16.87 -1.39
C LEU A 118 -3.75 15.92 -1.58
N ILE A 119 -3.66 15.18 -2.69
CA ILE A 119 -2.59 14.17 -2.90
C ILE A 119 -1.18 14.77 -2.72
N PRO A 120 -0.83 15.94 -3.27
CA PRO A 120 0.50 16.53 -3.05
C PRO A 120 0.79 16.82 -1.57
N ARG A 121 -0.19 17.37 -0.84
CA ARG A 121 -0.08 17.62 0.60
C ARG A 121 0.10 16.32 1.38
N LEU A 122 -0.72 15.32 1.10
CA LEU A 122 -0.65 14.00 1.76
C LEU A 122 0.71 13.32 1.48
N MET A 123 1.23 13.46 0.26
CA MET A 123 2.55 12.93 -0.11
C MET A 123 3.67 13.61 0.68
N GLU A 124 3.62 14.94 0.85
CA GLU A 124 4.58 15.67 1.67
C GLU A 124 4.49 15.25 3.15
N GLU A 125 3.29 15.15 3.70
CA GLU A 125 3.06 14.72 5.08
C GLU A 125 3.53 13.28 5.34
N LEU A 126 3.35 12.37 4.36
CA LEU A 126 3.86 10.99 4.43
C LEU A 126 5.38 10.96 4.47
N ARG A 127 6.04 11.68 3.56
CA ARG A 127 7.51 11.74 3.47
C ARG A 127 8.16 12.37 4.70
N ARG A 128 7.51 13.34 5.34
CA ARG A 128 8.01 13.90 6.61
C ARG A 128 7.98 12.92 7.79
N GLN A 129 7.21 11.83 7.69
CA GLN A 129 7.03 10.86 8.79
C GLN A 129 7.72 9.51 8.54
N LEU A 130 8.27 9.32 7.34
CA LEU A 130 9.05 8.15 6.96
C LEU A 130 10.45 8.61 6.53
N PRO A 131 11.53 7.96 7.01
CA PRO A 131 12.90 8.40 6.73
C PRO A 131 13.34 7.98 5.32
N GLU A 132 12.69 8.52 4.28
CA GLU A 132 13.05 8.29 2.88
C GLU A 132 14.41 8.93 2.57
N GLY A 133 15.41 8.11 2.29
CA GLY A 133 16.77 8.59 1.96
C GLY A 133 17.53 9.22 3.14
N GLU A 134 16.96 9.19 4.35
CA GLU A 134 17.60 9.66 5.57
C GLU A 134 18.17 8.49 6.37
N ASP A 135 19.22 7.88 5.82
CA ASP A 135 19.99 6.89 6.54
C ASP A 135 20.84 7.62 7.60
N GLY A 136 20.50 7.44 8.87
CA GLY A 136 21.29 8.00 9.97
C GLY A 136 22.76 7.55 9.85
N PRO A 137 23.71 8.27 10.48
CA PRO A 137 25.15 8.09 10.22
C PRO A 137 25.68 6.67 10.44
N ASN A 138 24.97 5.83 11.20
CA ASN A 138 25.36 4.46 11.52
C ASN A 138 24.41 3.40 10.94
N TRP A 139 23.42 3.80 10.14
CA TRP A 139 22.44 2.87 9.58
C TRP A 139 23.11 2.02 8.51
N GLN A 140 22.96 0.71 8.63
CA GLN A 140 23.49 -0.25 7.65
C GLN A 140 22.48 -0.55 6.54
N HIS A 141 21.21 -0.20 6.78
CA HIS A 141 20.10 -0.46 5.87
C HIS A 141 19.13 0.71 5.91
N SER A 142 18.63 1.07 4.73
CA SER A 142 17.54 2.05 4.63
C SER A 142 16.24 1.43 5.10
N ILE A 143 15.47 2.18 5.89
CA ILE A 143 14.15 1.73 6.34
C ILE A 143 13.17 1.74 5.17
N VAL A 144 13.17 2.78 4.35
CA VAL A 144 12.30 2.93 3.18
C VAL A 144 13.08 3.60 2.04
N LYS A 145 13.08 2.97 0.86
CA LYS A 145 13.75 3.55 -0.31
C LYS A 145 12.93 4.66 -0.93
N SER A 146 11.60 4.48 -1.01
CA SER A 146 10.69 5.53 -1.43
C SER A 146 9.28 5.32 -0.90
N ALA A 147 8.57 6.40 -0.59
CA ALA A 147 7.16 6.37 -0.20
C ALA A 147 6.34 7.29 -1.11
N MET A 148 5.19 6.79 -1.58
CA MET A 148 4.35 7.58 -2.47
C MET A 148 2.86 7.26 -2.34
N ILE A 149 2.05 8.26 -2.64
CA ILE A 149 0.61 8.17 -2.79
C ILE A 149 0.29 8.42 -4.27
N VAL A 150 -0.37 7.48 -4.92
CA VAL A 150 -0.65 7.55 -6.35
C VAL A 150 -2.13 7.31 -6.63
N ASN A 151 -2.66 7.92 -7.69
CA ASN A 151 -3.93 7.51 -8.27
C ASN A 151 -3.75 6.34 -9.26
N LEU A 152 -4.85 5.86 -9.86
CA LEU A 152 -4.83 4.74 -10.81
C LEU A 152 -4.00 5.06 -12.06
N ASP A 153 -4.09 6.29 -12.57
CA ASP A 153 -3.37 6.71 -13.77
C ASP A 153 -1.85 6.79 -13.50
N GLN A 154 -1.46 7.35 -12.37
CA GLN A 154 -0.08 7.41 -11.91
C GLN A 154 0.48 6.01 -11.63
N TRP A 155 -0.32 5.11 -11.04
CA TRP A 155 0.07 3.71 -10.89
C TRP A 155 0.38 3.09 -12.25
N ASN A 156 -0.55 3.14 -13.19
CA ASN A 156 -0.38 2.51 -14.50
C ASN A 156 0.77 3.14 -15.30
N LYS A 157 1.01 4.45 -15.14
CA LYS A 157 2.13 5.14 -15.76
C LYS A 157 3.48 4.72 -15.19
N ASN A 158 3.59 4.61 -13.86
CA ASN A 158 4.87 4.40 -13.18
C ASN A 158 5.20 2.91 -12.96
N PHE A 159 4.17 2.08 -12.80
CA PHE A 159 4.26 0.67 -12.39
C PHE A 159 3.50 -0.28 -13.33
N GLY A 160 2.95 0.21 -14.45
CA GLY A 160 2.18 -0.63 -15.38
C GLY A 160 2.98 -1.77 -16.04
N SER A 161 4.32 -1.69 -16.05
CA SER A 161 5.18 -2.81 -16.48
C SER A 161 5.31 -3.90 -15.41
N VAL A 162 5.13 -3.55 -14.13
CA VAL A 162 5.07 -4.48 -13.00
C VAL A 162 3.66 -5.07 -12.93
N ALA A 163 2.66 -4.19 -12.86
CA ALA A 163 1.26 -4.56 -12.72
C ALA A 163 0.36 -3.51 -13.35
N LYS A 164 -0.46 -3.91 -14.31
CA LYS A 164 -1.56 -3.05 -14.76
C LYS A 164 -2.70 -3.16 -13.76
N VAL A 165 -3.28 -2.02 -13.41
CA VAL A 165 -4.45 -1.92 -12.54
C VAL A 165 -5.65 -1.45 -13.32
N TYR A 166 -6.77 -2.12 -13.10
CA TYR A 166 -8.07 -1.73 -13.62
C TYR A 166 -9.14 -1.98 -12.57
N ARG A 167 -10.22 -1.22 -12.67
CA ARG A 167 -11.43 -1.51 -11.91
C ARG A 167 -12.16 -2.65 -12.62
N ALA A 168 -12.41 -3.75 -11.92
CA ALA A 168 -13.21 -4.83 -12.45
C ALA A 168 -14.63 -4.29 -12.73
N HIS A 169 -15.02 -4.27 -14.01
CA HIS A 169 -16.42 -3.98 -14.34
C HIS A 169 -17.26 -5.12 -13.77
N LYS A 170 -18.22 -4.81 -12.89
CA LYS A 170 -19.29 -5.75 -12.57
C LYS A 170 -19.93 -6.15 -13.90
N ASN A 171 -19.72 -7.40 -14.31
CA ASN A 171 -20.64 -8.03 -15.25
C ASN A 171 -22.01 -7.91 -14.57
N ARG A 172 -22.83 -6.96 -15.03
CA ARG A 172 -24.24 -6.90 -14.68
C ARG A 172 -24.85 -8.16 -15.30
N SER A 173 -25.01 -9.19 -14.47
CA SER A 173 -25.93 -10.29 -14.73
C SER A 173 -27.35 -9.77 -14.83
#